data_AF-A0A8J5TTU8-F1
#
_entry.id   AF-A0A8J5TTU8-F1
#
_cell.length_a   1.000
_cell.length_b   1.000
_cell.length_c   1.000
_cell.angle_alpha   90.00
_cell.angle_beta   90.00
_cell.angle_gamma   90.00
#
_symmetry.space_group_name_H-M   'P 1'
#
loop_
_entity.id
_entity.type
_entity.pdbx_description
1 polymer ?
#
loop_
_entity_poly.entity_id
_entity_poly.type
_entity_poly.pdbx_seq_one_letter_code
_entity_poly.pdbx_strand_id
1 'polypeptide(L)'
;MEKQLEQLTALLMQQAEMPKQAQEESQRREERMSQILEHVVSQQAPSQHSTTTTSGNAAASSSAPWQAKFPFGAAPAPHLSSSASLQEFDAWRHKFKGYVTLTKISSLLPAEQRTALVSVLDDKWIRILRYGIGVADDTELEPVLDAMEAYLRGQRNVIVDRRDFYSSKNRVKRLTTSCVL
;
A
#
# COMPACT_ATOMS: atom_id res chain seq x y z
N MET A 1 20.16 -53.40 -17.29
CA MET A 1 19.55 -52.69 -16.15
C MET A 1 20.50 -51.68 -15.52
N GLU A 2 21.80 -51.96 -15.44
CA GLU A 2 22.81 -51.05 -14.85
C GLU A 2 22.92 -49.69 -15.55
N LYS A 3 22.89 -49.64 -16.89
CA LYS A 3 22.94 -48.37 -17.66
C LYS A 3 21.79 -47.39 -17.37
N GLN A 4 20.62 -47.90 -16.98
CA GLN A 4 19.47 -47.06 -16.64
C GLN A 4 19.60 -46.46 -15.23
N LEU A 5 20.21 -47.20 -14.31
CA LEU A 5 20.55 -46.72 -12.96
C LEU A 5 21.61 -45.62 -12.99
N GLU A 6 22.63 -45.75 -13.85
CA GLU A 6 23.65 -44.71 -14.02
C GLU A 6 23.06 -43.41 -14.58
N GLN A 7 22.16 -43.50 -15.58
CA GLN A 7 21.48 -42.32 -16.14
C GLN A 7 20.58 -41.63 -15.11
N LEU A 8 19.82 -42.39 -14.32
CA LEU A 8 18.99 -41.84 -13.25
C LEU A 8 19.83 -41.15 -12.17
N THR A 9 20.99 -41.72 -11.83
CA THR A 9 21.90 -41.14 -10.84
C THR A 9 22.54 -39.85 -11.36
N ALA A 10 22.98 -39.84 -12.62
CA ALA A 10 23.53 -38.63 -13.25
C ALA A 10 22.49 -37.50 -13.33
N LEU A 11 21.23 -37.85 -13.64
CA LEU A 11 20.13 -36.87 -13.70
C LEU A 11 19.81 -36.30 -12.31
N LEU A 12 19.79 -37.14 -11.27
CA LEU A 12 19.57 -36.71 -9.89
C LEU A 12 20.68 -35.78 -9.39
N MET A 13 21.93 -36.10 -9.73
CA MET A 13 23.08 -35.27 -9.36
C MET A 13 23.04 -33.91 -10.08
N GLN A 14 22.66 -33.90 -11.37
CA GLN A 14 22.46 -32.66 -12.13
C GLN A 14 21.33 -31.79 -11.56
N GLN A 15 20.23 -32.40 -11.10
CA GLN A 15 19.11 -31.69 -10.49
C GLN A 15 19.49 -31.04 -9.15
N ALA A 16 20.43 -31.63 -8.41
CA ALA A 16 20.95 -31.10 -7.15
C ALA A 16 22.02 -30.00 -7.33
N GLU A 17 22.71 -29.96 -8.48
CA GLU A 17 23.75 -28.96 -8.79
C GLU A 17 23.15 -27.60 -9.22
N MET A 18 22.04 -27.64 -9.98
CA MET A 18 21.33 -26.45 -10.48
C MET A 18 21.00 -25.40 -9.39
N PRO A 19 20.36 -25.76 -8.26
CA PRO A 19 20.05 -24.77 -7.22
C PRO A 19 21.30 -24.25 -6.51
N LYS A 20 22.37 -25.06 -6.38
CA LYS A 20 23.62 -24.64 -5.75
C LYS A 20 24.31 -23.57 -6.59
N GLN A 21 24.42 -23.78 -7.90
CA GLN A 21 25.01 -22.79 -8.81
C GLN A 21 24.20 -21.49 -8.83
N ALA A 22 22.87 -21.57 -8.89
CA ALA A 22 22.00 -20.39 -8.85
C ALA A 22 22.15 -19.60 -7.54
N GLN A 23 22.33 -20.31 -6.42
CA GLN A 23 22.51 -19.67 -5.11
C GLN A 23 23.89 -19.03 -4.95
N GLU A 24 24.95 -19.66 -5.44
CA GLU A 24 26.30 -19.06 -5.47
C GLU A 24 26.34 -17.81 -6.35
N GLU A 25 25.66 -17.82 -7.50
CA GLU A 25 25.55 -16.64 -8.35
C GLU A 25 24.75 -15.51 -7.67
N SER A 26 23.67 -15.87 -6.95
CA SER A 26 22.91 -14.92 -6.13
C SER A 26 23.78 -14.30 -5.04
N GLN A 27 24.56 -15.10 -4.33
CA GLN A 27 25.49 -14.63 -3.29
C GLN A 27 26.56 -13.72 -3.88
N ARG A 28 27.18 -14.10 -5.01
CA ARG A 28 28.16 -13.24 -5.70
C ARG A 28 27.56 -11.93 -6.18
N ARG A 29 26.31 -11.94 -6.63
CA ARG A 29 25.58 -10.71 -7.03
C ARG A 29 25.32 -9.82 -5.83
N GLU A 30 24.93 -10.39 -4.69
CA GLU A 30 24.68 -9.67 -3.45
C GLU A 30 25.95 -9.11 -2.82
N GLU A 31 27.06 -9.85 -2.85
CA GLU A 31 28.39 -9.40 -2.42
C GLU A 31 28.86 -8.20 -3.25
N ARG A 32 28.71 -8.27 -4.59
CA ARG A 32 29.00 -7.12 -5.47
C ARG A 32 28.12 -5.93 -5.17
N MET A 33 26.83 -6.15 -4.86
CA MET A 33 25.89 -5.09 -4.53
C MET A 33 26.24 -4.43 -3.19
N SER A 34 26.64 -5.22 -2.20
CA SER A 34 27.10 -4.76 -0.89
C SER A 34 28.39 -3.94 -0.99
N GLN A 35 29.37 -4.38 -1.80
CA GLN A 35 30.61 -3.62 -2.04
C GLN A 35 30.31 -2.25 -2.68
N ILE A 36 29.42 -2.20 -3.67
CA ILE A 36 29.04 -0.93 -4.31
C ILE A 36 28.36 0.01 -3.30
N LEU A 37 27.43 -0.51 -2.47
CA LEU A 37 26.78 0.27 -1.43
C LEU A 37 27.78 0.82 -0.40
N GLU A 38 28.77 0.01 0.00
CA GLU A 38 29.83 0.42 0.93
C GLU A 38 30.74 1.52 0.33
N HIS A 39 31.09 1.42 -0.95
CA HIS A 39 31.86 2.45 -1.64
C HIS A 39 31.08 3.76 -1.82
N VAL A 40 29.76 3.70 -2.01
CA VAL A 40 28.90 4.90 -2.09
C VAL A 40 28.77 5.55 -0.71
N VAL A 41 28.55 4.76 0.34
CA VAL A 41 28.39 5.29 1.71
C VAL A 41 29.70 5.88 2.24
N SER A 42 30.85 5.28 1.93
CA SER A 42 32.17 5.76 2.36
C SER A 42 32.64 7.01 1.60
N GLN A 43 32.18 7.22 0.37
CA GLN A 43 32.44 8.48 -0.37
C GLN A 43 31.58 9.65 0.11
N GLN A 44 30.63 9.41 1.02
CA GLN A 44 29.68 10.42 1.51
C GLN A 44 30.05 10.93 2.91
N ALA A 45 31.34 11.18 3.17
CA ALA A 45 31.84 11.90 4.35
C ALA A 45 32.17 13.38 4.03
N PRO A 46 31.91 14.32 4.95
CA PRO A 46 31.86 15.75 4.66
C PRO A 46 33.26 16.35 4.48
N SER A 47 33.54 16.88 3.29
CA SER A 47 34.72 17.72 3.07
C SER A 47 34.51 19.09 3.69
N GLN A 48 35.02 19.29 4.91
CA GLN A 48 35.30 20.61 5.46
C GLN A 48 36.54 21.18 4.76
N HIS A 49 36.40 22.31 4.07
CA HIS A 49 37.54 23.14 3.68
C HIS A 49 37.20 24.62 3.87
N SER A 50 37.80 25.19 4.92
CA SER A 50 37.86 26.63 5.18
C SER A 50 39.07 27.23 4.48
N THR A 51 38.94 28.42 3.85
CA THR A 51 39.80 29.61 4.10
C THR A 51 39.37 30.84 3.27
N THR A 52 38.99 31.90 3.99
CA THR A 52 39.30 33.36 3.86
C THR A 52 39.54 33.92 2.44
N THR A 53 38.94 35.00 1.93
CA THR A 53 38.77 36.39 2.44
C THR A 53 37.91 37.12 1.37
N THR A 54 36.86 37.88 1.65
CA THR A 54 36.88 39.36 1.75
C THR A 54 35.44 39.90 1.83
N SER A 55 35.21 40.77 2.81
CA SER A 55 34.17 41.79 3.03
C SER A 55 32.98 41.97 2.08
N GLY A 56 31.77 42.08 2.67
CA GLY A 56 30.75 43.04 2.23
C GLY A 56 29.29 42.56 2.18
N ASN A 57 28.50 43.01 3.17
CA ASN A 57 27.05 43.25 3.15
C ASN A 57 26.02 42.09 3.24
N ALA A 58 25.40 42.06 4.43
CA ALA A 58 23.95 42.09 4.71
C ALA A 58 23.00 41.15 3.95
N ALA A 59 22.53 40.15 4.72
CA ALA A 59 21.13 39.77 4.89
C ALA A 59 20.31 39.45 3.63
N ALA A 60 20.40 38.20 3.20
CA ALA A 60 19.21 37.41 2.83
C ALA A 60 19.56 35.93 2.99
N SER A 61 19.26 35.37 4.16
CA SER A 61 19.29 33.92 4.39
C SER A 61 18.15 33.26 3.62
N SER A 62 18.22 33.25 2.29
CA SER A 62 17.44 32.35 1.47
C SER A 62 18.06 30.96 1.60
N SER A 63 17.73 30.32 2.71
CA SER A 63 17.69 28.87 2.83
C SER A 63 16.92 28.35 1.62
N ALA A 64 17.66 27.88 0.61
CA ALA A 64 17.05 27.12 -0.47
C ALA A 64 16.39 25.92 0.20
N PRO A 65 15.05 25.75 0.08
CA PRO A 65 14.40 24.61 0.68
C PRO A 65 15.06 23.38 0.07
N TRP A 66 15.56 22.51 0.94
CA TRP A 66 16.00 21.18 0.57
C TRP A 66 14.80 20.52 -0.11
N GLN A 67 14.74 20.64 -1.44
CA GLN A 67 13.80 19.87 -2.23
C GLN A 67 14.33 18.45 -2.14
N ALA A 68 13.82 17.71 -1.16
CA ALA A 68 13.91 16.27 -1.10
C ALA A 68 13.36 15.76 -2.43
N LYS A 69 14.26 15.57 -3.40
CA LYS A 69 13.95 14.93 -4.66
C LYS A 69 13.77 13.47 -4.33
N PHE A 70 12.53 13.11 -4.02
CA PHE A 70 12.14 11.71 -3.98
C PHE A 70 12.59 11.07 -5.28
N PRO A 71 13.22 9.88 -5.25
CA PRO A 71 13.51 9.17 -6.48
C PRO A 71 12.20 9.06 -7.23
N PHE A 72 12.14 9.67 -8.41
CA PHE A 72 11.01 9.61 -9.32
C PHE A 72 10.96 8.20 -9.93
N GLY A 73 10.80 7.20 -9.06
CA GLY A 73 10.36 5.86 -9.38
C GLY A 73 8.97 5.77 -8.78
N ALA A 74 7.97 5.67 -9.65
CA ALA A 74 6.54 5.72 -9.33
C ALA A 74 6.24 5.22 -7.91
N ALA A 75 5.88 6.13 -7.00
CA ALA A 75 5.36 5.73 -5.71
C ALA A 75 4.22 4.75 -5.97
N PRO A 76 4.27 3.52 -5.43
CA PRO A 76 3.31 2.49 -5.80
C PRO A 76 1.91 2.99 -5.47
N ALA A 77 1.01 2.89 -6.45
CA ALA A 77 -0.37 3.33 -6.28
C ALA A 77 -1.00 2.54 -5.12
N PRO A 78 -1.60 3.21 -4.11
CA PRO A 78 -2.09 2.52 -2.93
C PRO A 78 -3.34 1.73 -3.28
N HIS A 79 -3.25 0.40 -3.31
CA HIS A 79 -4.38 -0.47 -3.64
C HIS A 79 -5.31 -0.70 -2.43
N LEU A 80 -6.63 -0.67 -2.65
CA LEU A 80 -7.63 -1.02 -1.65
C LEU A 80 -8.34 -2.33 -1.99
N SER A 81 -8.28 -3.29 -1.06
CA SER A 81 -9.07 -4.52 -1.12
C SER A 81 -10.47 -4.31 -0.55
N SER A 82 -11.46 -5.01 -1.10
CA SER A 82 -12.83 -5.10 -0.58
C SER A 82 -12.97 -5.90 0.71
N SER A 83 -11.91 -6.59 1.13
CA SER A 83 -11.82 -7.22 2.46
C SER A 83 -11.29 -6.28 3.53
N ALA A 84 -10.94 -5.03 3.18
CA ALA A 84 -10.37 -4.07 4.13
C ALA A 84 -11.38 -3.72 5.24
N SER A 85 -10.88 -3.74 6.47
CA SER A 85 -11.54 -3.20 7.65
C SER A 85 -11.63 -1.66 7.59
N LEU A 86 -12.47 -1.08 8.45
CA LEU A 86 -12.60 0.37 8.56
C LEU A 86 -11.25 1.05 8.89
N GLN A 87 -10.42 0.44 9.73
CA GLN A 87 -9.09 0.98 10.06
C GLN A 87 -8.12 0.91 8.88
N GLU A 88 -8.16 -0.18 8.10
CA GLU A 88 -7.36 -0.31 6.88
C GLU A 88 -7.81 0.68 5.81
N PHE A 89 -9.12 0.93 5.71
CA PHE A 89 -9.66 1.98 4.86
C PHE A 89 -9.17 3.37 5.27
N ASP A 90 -9.18 3.72 6.56
CA ASP A 90 -8.68 5.01 7.04
C ASP A 90 -7.19 5.19 6.72
N ALA A 91 -6.39 4.15 6.98
CA ALA A 91 -4.97 4.15 6.65
C ALA A 91 -4.72 4.27 5.13
N TRP A 92 -5.52 3.58 4.32
CA TRP A 92 -5.49 3.70 2.87
C TRP A 92 -5.90 5.09 2.39
N ARG A 93 -6.98 5.67 2.93
CA ARG A 93 -7.47 7.02 2.59
C ARG A 93 -6.37 8.05 2.82
N HIS A 94 -5.63 7.95 3.93
CA HIS A 94 -4.49 8.81 4.20
C HIS A 94 -3.38 8.68 3.14
N LYS A 95 -3.00 7.44 2.79
CA LYS A 95 -2.01 7.18 1.72
C LYS A 95 -2.48 7.67 0.35
N PHE A 96 -3.77 7.47 0.05
CA PHE A 96 -4.39 7.90 -1.20
C PHE A 96 -4.42 9.43 -1.32
N LYS A 97 -4.70 10.18 -0.25
CA LYS A 97 -4.56 11.66 -0.25
C LYS A 97 -3.14 12.11 -0.57
N GLY A 98 -2.13 11.43 -0.02
CA GLY A 98 -0.73 11.65 -0.36
C GLY A 98 -0.44 11.36 -1.84
N TYR A 99 -0.95 10.25 -2.36
CA TYR A 99 -0.84 9.87 -3.77
C TYR A 99 -1.50 10.89 -4.71
N VAL A 100 -2.72 11.35 -4.40
CA VAL A 100 -3.45 12.40 -5.15
C VAL A 100 -2.65 13.69 -5.21
N THR A 101 -2.02 14.08 -4.09
CA THR A 101 -1.18 15.27 -4.01
C THR A 101 0.09 15.14 -4.86
N LEU A 102 0.73 13.97 -4.80
CA LEU A 102 1.97 13.68 -5.53
C LEU A 102 1.75 13.61 -7.05
N THR A 103 0.65 12.99 -7.48
CA THR A 103 0.29 12.80 -8.89
C THR A 103 -0.52 13.95 -9.48
N LYS A 104 -0.88 14.94 -8.66
CA LYS A 104 -1.72 16.09 -9.06
C LYS A 104 -3.10 15.68 -9.58
N ILE A 105 -3.65 14.56 -9.11
CA ILE A 105 -4.99 14.11 -9.48
C ILE A 105 -6.05 15.15 -9.12
N SER A 106 -5.88 15.88 -8.01
CA SER A 106 -6.84 16.91 -7.58
C SER A 106 -7.01 18.09 -8.54
N SER A 107 -6.07 18.30 -9.48
CA SER A 107 -6.18 19.34 -10.51
C SER A 107 -6.85 18.87 -11.81
N LEU A 108 -7.16 17.58 -11.93
CA LEU A 108 -7.82 17.00 -13.10
C LEU A 108 -9.34 17.20 -13.04
N LEU A 109 -10.03 16.91 -14.15
CA LEU A 109 -11.50 16.93 -14.18
C LEU A 109 -12.10 15.84 -13.26
N PRO A 110 -13.31 16.03 -12.69
CA PRO A 110 -13.93 15.05 -11.81
C PRO A 110 -14.01 13.63 -12.39
N ALA A 111 -14.30 13.50 -13.70
CA ALA A 111 -14.33 12.23 -14.40
C ALA A 111 -12.95 11.53 -14.47
N GLU A 112 -11.87 12.30 -14.59
CA GLU A 112 -10.51 11.79 -14.59
C GLU A 112 -10.07 11.41 -13.17
N GLN A 113 -10.47 12.19 -12.16
CA GLN A 113 -10.27 11.85 -10.74
C GLN A 113 -10.96 10.53 -10.37
N ARG A 114 -12.19 10.33 -10.86
CA ARG A 114 -12.94 9.07 -10.77
C ARG A 114 -12.19 7.91 -11.39
N THR A 115 -11.67 8.10 -12.59
CA THR A 115 -10.91 7.08 -13.30
C THR A 115 -9.64 6.70 -12.53
N ALA A 116 -8.94 7.71 -12.00
CA ALA A 116 -7.76 7.47 -11.15
C ALA A 116 -8.12 6.74 -9.86
N LEU A 117 -9.23 7.08 -9.21
CA LEU A 117 -9.76 6.33 -8.05
C LEU A 117 -10.05 4.88 -8.41
N VAL A 118 -10.78 4.62 -9.50
CA VAL A 118 -11.11 3.25 -9.93
C VAL A 118 -9.85 2.41 -10.20
N SER A 119 -8.78 3.01 -10.69
CA SER A 119 -7.51 2.30 -10.96
C SER A 119 -6.80 1.75 -9.71
N VAL A 120 -7.11 2.28 -8.53
CA VAL A 120 -6.49 1.86 -7.26
C VAL A 120 -7.41 0.97 -6.42
N LEU A 121 -8.61 0.67 -6.92
CA LEU A 121 -9.60 -0.15 -6.25
C LEU A 121 -9.67 -1.55 -6.88
N ASP A 122 -10.06 -2.54 -6.08
CA ASP A 122 -10.37 -3.87 -6.61
C ASP A 122 -11.72 -3.93 -7.34
N ASP A 123 -11.92 -4.98 -8.14
CA ASP A 123 -13.15 -5.19 -8.93
C ASP A 123 -14.43 -5.15 -8.10
N LYS A 124 -14.36 -5.61 -6.85
CA LYS A 124 -15.52 -5.66 -5.96
C LYS A 124 -15.87 -4.26 -5.45
N TRP A 125 -14.90 -3.43 -5.10
CA TRP A 125 -15.12 -2.02 -4.79
C TRP A 125 -15.71 -1.26 -5.97
N ILE A 126 -15.24 -1.52 -7.19
CA ILE A 126 -15.80 -0.91 -8.40
C ILE A 126 -17.29 -1.25 -8.54
N ARG A 127 -17.68 -2.51 -8.28
CA ARG A 127 -19.09 -2.93 -8.28
C ARG A 127 -19.89 -2.27 -7.14
N ILE A 128 -19.32 -2.17 -5.95
CA ILE A 128 -19.96 -1.50 -4.80
C ILE A 128 -20.20 -0.02 -5.12
N LEU A 129 -19.24 0.67 -5.73
CA LEU A 129 -19.42 2.07 -6.13
C LEU A 129 -20.46 2.23 -7.24
N ARG A 130 -20.51 1.30 -8.20
CA ARG A 130 -21.47 1.43 -9.32
C ARG A 130 -22.91 1.11 -8.92
N TYR A 131 -23.12 0.17 -8.01
CA TYR A 131 -24.47 -0.36 -7.71
C TYR A 131 -24.90 -0.23 -6.25
N GLY A 132 -23.95 -0.20 -5.32
CA GLY A 132 -24.24 -0.18 -3.87
C GLY A 132 -24.24 1.22 -3.27
N ILE A 133 -23.45 2.13 -3.83
CA ILE A 133 -23.29 3.49 -3.35
C ILE A 133 -23.73 4.39 -4.51
N GLY A 134 -24.95 4.90 -4.48
CA GLY A 134 -25.54 5.66 -5.60
C GLY A 134 -24.94 7.05 -5.82
N VAL A 135 -23.63 7.13 -6.09
CA VAL A 135 -22.91 8.39 -6.32
C VAL A 135 -22.84 8.69 -7.81
N ALA A 136 -23.37 9.84 -8.23
CA ALA A 136 -23.36 10.29 -9.63
C ALA A 136 -21.94 10.44 -10.18
N ASP A 137 -21.70 10.12 -11.45
CA ASP A 137 -20.36 10.03 -12.07
C ASP A 137 -19.52 11.31 -12.00
N ASP A 138 -20.16 12.47 -11.92
CA ASP A 138 -19.49 13.78 -11.89
C ASP A 138 -19.21 14.28 -10.46
N THR A 139 -19.45 13.47 -9.45
CA THR A 139 -19.24 13.87 -8.05
C THR A 139 -17.76 13.88 -7.71
N GLU A 140 -17.32 14.93 -7.00
CA GLU A 140 -15.94 15.12 -6.51
C GLU A 140 -15.45 13.95 -5.63
N LEU A 141 -14.12 13.87 -5.46
CA LEU A 141 -13.46 12.73 -4.83
C LEU A 141 -13.80 12.55 -3.34
N GLU A 142 -13.85 13.63 -2.54
CA GLU A 142 -14.14 13.53 -1.10
C GLU A 142 -15.52 12.93 -0.79
N PRO A 143 -16.64 13.41 -1.38
CA PRO A 143 -17.96 12.81 -1.12
C PRO A 143 -18.04 11.33 -1.54
N VAL A 144 -17.27 10.90 -2.55
CA VAL A 144 -17.16 9.48 -2.92
C VAL A 144 -16.46 8.69 -1.80
N LEU A 145 -15.34 9.20 -1.28
CA LEU A 145 -14.60 8.57 -0.18
C LEU A 145 -15.44 8.49 1.10
N ASP A 146 -16.21 9.53 1.42
CA ASP A 146 -17.13 9.53 2.57
C ASP A 146 -18.23 8.49 2.41
N ALA A 147 -18.75 8.31 1.20
CA ALA A 147 -19.76 7.29 0.92
C ALA A 147 -19.19 5.86 1.04
N MET A 148 -17.93 5.64 0.65
CA MET A 148 -17.21 4.37 0.88
C MET A 148 -17.05 4.08 2.38
N GLU A 149 -16.67 5.08 3.16
CA GLU A 149 -16.54 4.97 4.62
C GLU A 149 -17.89 4.64 5.28
N ALA A 150 -18.95 5.34 4.86
CA ALA A 150 -20.31 5.09 5.33
C ALA A 150 -20.78 3.67 4.99
N TYR A 151 -20.44 3.16 3.80
CA TYR A 151 -20.74 1.78 3.42
C TYR A 151 -20.05 0.76 4.36
N LEU A 152 -18.77 0.95 4.68
CA LEU A 152 -18.05 0.07 5.60
C LEU A 152 -18.61 0.11 7.03
N ARG A 153 -18.99 1.30 7.51
CA ARG A 153 -19.69 1.45 8.80
C ARG A 153 -21.05 0.74 8.78
N GLY A 154 -21.78 0.86 7.69
CA GLY A 154 -23.06 0.18 7.48
C GLY A 154 -22.93 -1.34 7.48
N GLN A 155 -21.91 -1.91 6.83
CA GLN A 155 -21.62 -3.34 6.86
C GLN A 155 -21.39 -3.85 8.29
N ARG A 156 -20.63 -3.09 9.09
CA ARG A 156 -20.39 -3.43 10.50
C ARG A 156 -21.69 -3.34 11.31
N ASN A 157 -22.52 -2.34 11.03
CA ASN A 157 -23.81 -2.18 11.70
C ASN A 157 -24.79 -3.30 11.36
N VAL A 158 -24.87 -3.81 10.13
CA VAL A 158 -25.78 -4.94 9.79
C VAL A 158 -25.42 -6.23 10.53
N ILE A 159 -24.12 -6.50 10.76
CA ILE A 159 -23.67 -7.68 11.52
C ILE A 159 -23.94 -7.51 13.03
N VAL A 160 -23.69 -6.32 13.56
CA VAL A 160 -24.00 -5.98 14.96
C VAL A 160 -25.52 -5.98 15.20
N ASP A 161 -26.30 -5.46 14.27
CA ASP A 161 -27.77 -5.41 14.33
C ASP A 161 -28.38 -6.82 14.24
N ARG A 162 -27.84 -7.72 13.42
CA ARG A 162 -28.20 -9.15 13.47
C ARG A 162 -27.89 -9.77 14.83
N ARG A 163 -26.72 -9.50 15.41
CA ARG A 163 -26.33 -10.02 16.73
C ARG A 163 -27.25 -9.50 17.85
N ASP A 164 -27.56 -8.20 17.84
CA ASP A 164 -28.40 -7.56 18.85
C ASP A 164 -29.88 -8.02 18.69
N PHE A 165 -30.33 -8.28 17.47
CA PHE A 165 -31.62 -8.91 17.17
C PHE A 165 -31.74 -10.34 17.75
N TYR A 166 -30.74 -11.21 17.56
CA TYR A 166 -30.74 -12.56 18.16
C TYR A 166 -30.58 -12.52 19.70
N SER A 167 -29.80 -11.59 20.22
CA SER A 167 -29.59 -11.40 21.66
C SER A 167 -30.87 -10.92 22.36
N SER A 168 -31.62 -10.03 21.71
CA SER A 168 -32.91 -9.54 22.20
C SER A 168 -33.98 -10.63 22.15
N LYS A 169 -34.03 -11.45 21.08
CA LYS A 169 -34.92 -12.63 21.02
C LYS A 169 -34.63 -13.66 22.11
N ASN A 170 -33.36 -13.94 22.42
CA ASN A 170 -32.99 -14.86 23.50
C ASN A 170 -33.21 -14.28 24.91
N ARG A 171 -33.30 -12.96 25.05
CA ARG A 171 -33.66 -12.29 26.31
C ARG A 171 -35.18 -12.34 26.55
N VAL A 172 -35.98 -12.07 25.52
CA VAL A 172 -37.44 -12.17 25.58
C VAL A 172 -37.90 -13.60 25.85
N LYS A 173 -37.30 -14.61 25.20
CA LYS A 173 -37.59 -16.03 25.48
C LYS A 173 -37.29 -16.44 26.93
N ARG A 174 -36.19 -15.94 27.52
CA ARG A 174 -35.83 -16.25 28.92
C ARG A 174 -36.76 -15.61 29.94
N LEU A 175 -37.25 -14.39 29.66
CA LEU A 175 -38.23 -13.72 30.52
C LEU A 175 -39.60 -14.41 30.45
N THR A 176 -40.04 -14.85 29.27
CA THR A 176 -41.31 -15.59 29.13
C THR A 176 -41.26 -17.00 29.72
N THR A 177 -40.10 -17.66 29.75
CA THR A 177 -39.95 -18.96 30.42
C THR A 177 -39.78 -18.84 31.94
N SER A 178 -39.27 -17.70 32.44
CA SER A 178 -39.10 -17.46 33.88
C SER A 178 -40.37 -16.96 34.59
N CYS A 179 -41.41 -16.54 33.86
CA CYS A 179 -42.71 -16.14 34.43
C CYS A 179 -43.75 -17.27 34.45
N VAL A 180 -43.38 -18.50 34.10
CA VAL A 180 -44.29 -19.67 34.06
C VAL A 180 -43.84 -20.77 35.04
N LEU A 181 -43.05 -20.42 36.07
CA LEU A 181 -42.70 -21.30 37.19
C LEU A 181 -43.03 -20.60 38.52
#